data_AF-U1QEU0-F1
#
_entry.id   AF-U1QEU0-F1
#
_cell.length_a   1.000
_cell.length_b   1.000
_cell.length_c   1.000
_cell.angle_alpha   90.00
_cell.angle_beta   90.00
_cell.angle_gamma   90.00
#
_symmetry.space_group_name_H-M   'P 1'
#
loop_
_entity.id
_entity.type
_entity.pdbx_description
1 polymer ?
#
loop_
_entity_poly.entity_id
_entity_poly.type
_entity_poly.pdbx_seq_one_letter_code
_entity_poly.pdbx_strand_id
1 'polypeptide(L)'
;MATVTIPPTEEARSVFRGLGYAIEERGSEFVAERKWRRVQVTPLCSDDVKEPEEIIEYENDGPRLRCFVTWMDCTDDLKSYLQSAKPPYDWAIIGIDDEEEFEVVHPEPSVAPV
;
A
#
# COMPACT_ATOMS: atom_id res chain seq x y z
N MET A 1 -1.62 -19.43 -9.17
CA MET A 1 -2.61 -18.62 -9.92
C MET A 1 -1.82 -17.65 -10.80
N ALA A 2 -2.42 -17.12 -11.87
CA ALA A 2 -1.71 -16.25 -12.80
C ALA A 2 -1.20 -15.01 -12.05
N THR A 3 0.09 -14.70 -12.17
CA THR A 3 0.66 -13.46 -11.67
C THR A 3 -0.04 -12.32 -12.38
N VAL A 4 -0.95 -11.64 -11.70
CA VAL A 4 -1.63 -10.47 -12.26
C VAL A 4 -0.57 -9.37 -12.30
N THR A 5 -0.10 -9.08 -13.51
CA THR A 5 0.90 -8.06 -13.79
C THR A 5 0.30 -6.66 -13.81
N ILE A 6 -1.02 -6.56 -13.68
CA ILE A 6 -1.75 -5.30 -13.57
C ILE A 6 -1.82 -4.94 -12.08
N PRO A 7 -1.39 -3.74 -11.66
CA PRO A 7 -1.56 -3.30 -10.29
C PRO A 7 -3.04 -3.00 -9.98
N PRO A 8 -3.53 -3.29 -8.77
CA PRO A 8 -4.94 -3.11 -8.39
C PRO A 8 -5.29 -1.64 -8.10
N THR A 9 -5.02 -0.76 -9.07
CA THR A 9 -5.12 0.69 -8.90
C THR A 9 -6.56 1.18 -8.78
N GLU A 10 -7.50 0.62 -9.56
CA GLU A 10 -8.90 1.03 -9.48
C GLU A 10 -9.56 0.55 -8.19
N GLU A 11 -9.29 -0.70 -7.80
CA GLU A 11 -9.76 -1.31 -6.56
C GLU A 11 -9.22 -0.55 -5.35
N ALA A 12 -7.92 -0.20 -5.35
CA ALA A 12 -7.32 0.65 -4.32
C ALA A 12 -8.08 1.97 -4.15
N ARG A 13 -8.38 2.66 -5.27
CA ARG A 13 -9.13 3.92 -5.25
C ARG A 13 -10.53 3.74 -4.70
N SER A 14 -11.20 2.63 -5.04
CA SER A 14 -12.52 2.28 -4.52
C SER A 14 -12.49 2.13 -3.00
N VAL A 15 -11.53 1.38 -2.46
CA VAL A 15 -11.33 1.20 -1.01
C VAL A 15 -11.16 2.55 -0.31
N PHE A 16 -10.23 3.39 -0.76
CA PHE A 16 -9.98 4.68 -0.11
C PHE A 16 -11.16 5.65 -0.22
N ARG A 17 -11.88 5.66 -1.36
CA ARG A 17 -13.12 6.42 -1.50
C ARG A 17 -14.21 5.93 -0.54
N GLY A 18 -14.37 4.61 -0.39
CA GLY A 18 -15.28 4.00 0.57
C GLY A 18 -14.95 4.34 2.02
N LEU A 19 -13.66 4.46 2.36
CA LEU A 19 -13.17 4.93 3.66
C LEU A 19 -13.35 6.45 3.88
N GLY A 20 -13.79 7.18 2.86
CA GLY A 20 -14.05 8.62 2.90
C GLY A 20 -12.79 9.49 2.75
N TYR A 21 -11.77 8.99 2.04
CA TYR A 21 -10.62 9.78 1.61
C TYR A 21 -10.90 10.49 0.29
N ALA A 22 -10.39 11.70 0.13
CA ALA A 22 -10.27 12.38 -1.15
C ALA A 22 -9.03 11.87 -1.88
N ILE A 23 -9.17 11.52 -3.16
CA ILE A 23 -8.07 10.99 -3.98
C ILE A 23 -7.51 12.09 -4.86
N GLU A 24 -6.21 12.33 -4.76
CA GLU A 24 -5.44 13.16 -5.70
C GLU A 24 -4.59 12.23 -6.58
N GLU A 25 -4.96 12.10 -7.85
CA GLU A 25 -4.30 11.17 -8.77
C GLU A 25 -2.94 11.71 -9.24
N ARG A 26 -1.91 10.85 -9.20
CA ARG A 26 -0.53 11.16 -9.61
C ARG A 26 0.00 10.07 -10.55
N GLY A 27 -0.72 9.83 -11.64
CA GLY A 27 -0.39 8.78 -12.60
C GLY A 27 -0.81 7.40 -12.09
N SER A 28 0.17 6.51 -11.93
CA SER A 28 -0.05 5.15 -11.40
C SER A 28 -0.32 5.14 -9.90
N GLU A 29 0.17 6.16 -9.18
CA GLU A 29 0.00 6.34 -7.74
C GLU A 29 -1.01 7.44 -7.45
N PHE A 30 -1.42 7.56 -6.18
CA PHE A 30 -2.32 8.63 -5.77
C PHE A 30 -2.16 8.99 -4.28
N VAL A 31 -2.49 10.22 -3.94
CA VAL A 31 -2.53 10.66 -2.54
C VAL A 31 -3.95 10.57 -2.03
N ALA A 32 -4.16 9.80 -0.96
CA ALA A 32 -5.42 9.77 -0.23
C ALA A 32 -5.38 10.75 0.95
N GLU A 33 -6.20 11.79 0.90
CA GLU A 33 -6.29 12.82 1.92
C GLU A 33 -7.60 12.74 2.71
N ARG A 34 -7.50 12.79 4.03
CA ARG A 34 -8.67 12.85 4.91
C ARG A 34 -8.37 13.73 6.12
N LYS A 35 -8.98 14.93 6.16
CA LYS A 35 -8.99 15.95 7.25
C LYS A 35 -7.70 16.14 8.07
N TRP A 36 -7.23 15.11 8.76
CA TRP A 36 -6.05 15.08 9.63
C TRP A 36 -4.90 14.18 9.11
N ARG A 37 -5.09 13.43 8.01
CA ARG A 37 -4.09 12.49 7.49
C ARG A 37 -3.98 12.56 5.96
N ARG A 38 -2.75 12.52 5.45
CA ARG A 38 -2.42 12.31 4.03
C ARG A 38 -1.67 11.00 3.91
N VAL A 39 -2.01 10.21 2.90
CA VAL A 39 -1.43 8.88 2.67
C VAL A 39 -0.99 8.82 1.22
N GLN A 40 0.29 8.53 0.99
CA GLN A 40 0.77 8.17 -0.35
C GLN A 40 0.32 6.75 -0.63
N VAL A 41 -0.47 6.53 -1.68
CA VAL A 41 -0.94 5.21 -2.05
C VAL A 41 -0.23 4.77 -3.33
N THR A 42 0.49 3.66 -3.22
CA THR A 42 1.31 3.10 -4.29
C THR A 42 0.80 1.70 -4.62
N PRO A 43 0.00 1.53 -5.69
CA PRO A 43 -0.42 0.23 -6.19
C PRO A 43 0.76 -0.52 -6.83
N LEU A 44 0.96 -1.78 -6.45
CA LEU A 44 2.06 -2.65 -6.85
C LEU A 44 1.52 -3.92 -7.49
N CYS A 45 2.07 -4.28 -8.66
CA CYS A 45 1.78 -5.57 -9.26
C CYS A 45 2.67 -6.68 -8.66
N SER A 46 2.43 -7.92 -9.09
CA SER A 46 3.18 -9.08 -8.60
C SER A 46 4.69 -8.99 -8.86
N ASP A 47 5.13 -8.31 -9.93
CA ASP A 47 6.55 -8.12 -10.24
C ASP A 47 7.18 -6.99 -9.42
N ASP A 48 6.45 -5.90 -9.19
CA ASP A 48 6.90 -4.81 -8.32
C ASP A 48 7.16 -5.28 -6.88
N VAL A 49 6.36 -6.24 -6.39
CA VAL A 49 6.55 -6.82 -5.05
C VAL A 49 7.79 -7.71 -4.97
N LYS A 50 8.25 -8.31 -6.09
CA LYS A 50 9.49 -9.09 -6.11
C LYS A 50 10.74 -8.21 -6.04
N GLU A 51 10.64 -6.99 -6.55
CA GLU A 51 11.72 -5.99 -6.56
C GLU A 51 11.26 -4.67 -5.91
N PRO A 52 10.89 -4.69 -4.61
CA PRO A 52 10.28 -3.54 -3.95
C PRO A 52 11.30 -2.45 -3.58
N GLU A 53 12.60 -2.74 -3.72
CA GLU A 53 13.72 -1.85 -3.40
C GLU A 53 13.65 -0.53 -4.16
N GLU A 54 13.46 -0.57 -5.48
CA GLU A 54 13.42 0.63 -6.30
C GLU A 54 12.28 1.56 -5.87
N ILE A 55 11.15 0.99 -5.46
CA ILE A 55 9.92 1.73 -5.13
C ILE A 55 9.99 2.33 -3.73
N ILE A 56 10.60 1.62 -2.79
CA ILE A 56 10.74 2.05 -1.39
C ILE A 56 11.77 3.18 -1.27
N GLU A 57 12.82 3.16 -2.10
CA GLU A 57 13.87 4.18 -2.13
C GLU A 57 13.50 5.43 -2.95
N TYR A 58 12.67 5.30 -3.99
CA TYR A 58 12.45 6.36 -5.00
C TYR A 58 11.88 7.67 -4.45
N GLU A 59 11.01 7.60 -3.45
CA GLU A 59 10.32 8.80 -2.96
C GLU A 59 10.77 9.12 -1.53
N ASN A 60 11.44 10.26 -1.34
CA ASN A 60 11.71 10.84 -0.01
C ASN A 60 10.94 12.16 0.25
N ASP A 61 10.24 12.70 -0.77
CA ASP A 61 9.53 13.99 -0.67
C ASP A 61 8.01 13.84 -0.41
N GLY A 62 7.54 12.59 -0.26
CA GLY A 62 6.12 12.27 -0.10
C GLY A 62 5.58 12.38 1.35
N PRO A 63 4.27 12.15 1.54
CA PRO A 63 3.64 12.00 2.85
C PRO A 63 4.39 11.04 3.78
N ARG A 64 4.42 11.33 5.09
CA ARG A 64 5.02 10.44 6.12
C ARG A 64 4.35 9.07 6.24
N LEU A 65 3.11 8.93 5.77
CA LEU A 65 2.38 7.66 5.77
C LEU A 65 2.25 7.15 4.34
N ARG A 66 2.78 5.95 4.09
CA ARG A 66 2.64 5.22 2.84
C ARG A 66 1.67 4.06 2.98
N CYS A 67 0.91 3.81 1.94
CA CYS A 67 0.07 2.64 1.82
C CYS A 67 0.40 1.95 0.50
N PHE A 68 0.99 0.78 0.58
CA PHE A 68 1.22 -0.04 -0.60
C PHE A 68 -0.01 -0.90 -0.83
N VAL A 69 -0.49 -0.97 -2.07
CA VAL A 69 -1.66 -1.80 -2.38
C VAL A 69 -1.23 -2.87 -3.36
N THR A 70 -1.49 -4.13 -3.04
CA THR A 70 -1.07 -5.24 -3.89
C THR A 70 -2.08 -6.36 -3.82
N TRP A 71 -1.87 -7.41 -4.61
CA TRP A 71 -2.69 -8.62 -4.56
C TRP A 71 -2.50 -9.33 -3.21
N MET A 72 -3.57 -9.91 -2.67
CA MET A 72 -3.56 -10.52 -1.34
C MET A 72 -2.44 -11.56 -1.18
N ASP A 73 -2.17 -12.33 -2.24
CA ASP A 73 -1.11 -13.35 -2.33
C ASP A 73 0.32 -12.77 -2.16
N CYS A 74 0.52 -11.49 -2.49
CA CYS A 74 1.82 -10.80 -2.46
C CYS A 74 2.05 -10.01 -1.15
N THR A 75 1.05 -9.88 -0.29
CA THR A 75 1.13 -9.02 0.91
C THR A 75 2.18 -9.47 1.92
N ASP A 76 2.34 -10.78 2.12
CA ASP A 76 3.27 -11.33 3.12
C ASP A 76 4.74 -11.10 2.74
N ASP A 77 5.06 -11.26 1.45
CA ASP A 77 6.38 -10.99 0.88
C ASP A 77 6.76 -9.51 1.06
N LEU A 78 5.86 -8.61 0.67
CA LEU A 78 6.05 -7.17 0.81
C LEU A 78 6.18 -6.73 2.27
N LYS A 79 5.37 -7.32 3.16
CA LYS A 79 5.44 -7.05 4.60
C LYS A 79 6.78 -7.45 5.17
N SER A 80 7.25 -8.66 4.85
CA SER A 80 8.53 -9.19 5.30
C SER A 80 9.68 -8.29 4.83
N TYR A 81 9.61 -7.81 3.58
CA TYR A 81 10.57 -6.84 3.06
C TYR A 81 10.55 -5.52 3.83
N LEU A 82 9.38 -4.87 3.97
CA LEU A 82 9.26 -3.57 4.65
C LEU A 82 9.68 -3.63 6.14
N GLN A 83 9.41 -4.76 6.81
CA GLN A 83 9.89 -5.01 8.17
C GLN A 83 11.41 -5.13 8.25
N SER A 84 12.03 -5.73 7.24
CA SER A 84 13.49 -5.86 7.14
C SER A 84 14.16 -4.53 6.77
N ALA A 85 13.62 -3.84 5.76
CA ALA A 85 14.15 -2.59 5.23
C ALA A 85 14.02 -1.42 6.22
N LYS A 86 13.02 -1.46 7.12
CA LYS A 86 12.75 -0.41 8.14
C LYS A 86 12.81 1.01 7.55
N PRO A 87 11.93 1.32 6.58
CA PRO A 87 11.93 2.62 5.94
C PRO A 87 11.69 3.75 6.97
N PRO A 88 12.18 4.98 6.69
CA PRO A 88 12.08 6.13 7.60
C PRO A 88 10.66 6.76 7.66
N TYR A 89 9.64 6.06 7.19
CA TYR A 89 8.24 6.48 7.12
C TYR A 89 7.32 5.38 7.66
N ASP A 90 6.13 5.78 8.12
CA ASP A 90 5.09 4.82 8.48
C ASP A 90 4.53 4.18 7.20
N TRP A 91 4.26 2.88 7.26
CA TRP A 91 3.69 2.15 6.13
C TRP A 91 2.50 1.30 6.54
N ALA A 92 1.64 1.02 5.59
CA ALA A 92 0.60 -0.01 5.65
C ALA A 92 0.56 -0.72 4.29
N ILE A 93 0.06 -1.93 4.27
CA ILE A 93 -0.19 -2.68 3.03
C ILE A 93 -1.67 -3.00 2.97
N ILE A 94 -2.29 -2.87 1.81
CA ILE A 94 -3.63 -3.36 1.54
C ILE A 94 -3.52 -4.48 0.52
N GLY A 95 -3.90 -5.69 0.91
CA GLY A 95 -4.11 -6.81 0.00
C GLY A 95 -5.48 -6.74 -0.60
N ILE A 96 -5.61 -6.86 -1.91
CA ILE A 96 -6.89 -6.93 -2.62
C ILE A 96 -6.99 -8.31 -3.28
N ASP A 97 -8.17 -8.91 -3.20
CA ASP A 97 -8.54 -10.12 -3.93
C ASP A 97 -9.48 -9.81 -5.11
N ASP A 98 -9.59 -10.73 -6.06
CA ASP A 98 -10.46 -10.62 -7.24
C ASP A 98 -11.96 -10.53 -6.84
N GLU A 99 -12.31 -10.98 -5.62
CA GLU A 99 -13.67 -10.92 -5.06
C GLU A 99 -14.02 -9.57 -4.38
N GLU A 100 -13.29 -8.48 -4.67
CA GLU A 100 -13.42 -7.15 -4.03
C GLU A 100 -13.17 -7.14 -2.50
N GLU A 101 -12.71 -8.25 -1.95
CA GLU A 101 -12.28 -8.33 -0.56
C GLU A 101 -10.90 -7.68 -0.40
N PHE A 102 -10.71 -6.99 0.72
CA PHE A 102 -9.42 -6.38 1.05
C PHE A 102 -9.01 -6.66 2.48
N GLU A 103 -7.72 -6.89 2.67
CA GLU A 103 -7.08 -7.04 3.97
C GLU A 103 -6.12 -5.87 4.21
N VAL A 104 -6.08 -5.35 5.43
CA VAL A 104 -5.13 -4.32 5.84
C VAL A 104 -4.05 -4.93 6.72
N VAL A 105 -2.81 -4.87 6.25
CA VAL A 105 -1.62 -5.35 6.94
C VAL A 105 -0.82 -4.14 7.45
N HIS A 106 -0.56 -4.14 8.75
CA HIS A 106 0.19 -3.11 9.46
C HIS A 106 1.59 -3.61 9.84
N PRO A 107 2.57 -2.71 10.09
CA PRO A 107 3.87 -3.02 10.69
C PRO A 107 3.70 -3.52 12.14
N GLU A 108 3.17 -4.72 12.29
CA GLU A 108 2.73 -5.32 13.57
C GLU A 108 1.69 -4.44 14.31
N PRO A 109 0.81 -5.03 15.15
CA PRO A 109 0.19 -4.21 16.16
C PRO A 109 1.32 -3.76 17.09
N SER A 110 1.53 -2.45 17.22
CA SER A 110 1.86 -1.97 18.56
C SER A 110 0.72 -2.46 19.44
N VAL A 111 0.90 -3.64 20.05
CA VAL A 111 0.15 -4.04 21.22
C VAL A 111 0.45 -2.91 22.18
N ALA A 112 -0.46 -1.94 22.25
CA ALA A 112 -0.46 -0.99 23.33
C ALA A 112 -0.47 -1.86 24.60
N PRO A 113 0.59 -1.85 25.42
CA PRO A 113 0.52 -2.56 26.68
C PRO A 113 -0.63 -1.94 27.47
N VAL A 114 -1.59 -2.77 27.86
CA VAL A 114 -2.70 -2.43 28.75
C VAL A 114 -2.21 -2.09 30.15
#